data_AF-G2XSQ2-F1
#
_entry.id   AF-G2XSQ2-F1
#
_cell.length_a   1.000
_cell.length_b   1.000
_cell.length_c   1.000
_cell.angle_alpha   90.00
_cell.angle_beta   90.00
_cell.angle_gamma   90.00
#
_symmetry.space_group_name_H-M   'P 1'
#
loop_
_entity.id
_entity.type
_entity.pdbx_description
1 polymer ?
#
loop_
_entity_poly.entity_id
_entity_poly.type
_entity_poly.pdbx_seq_one_letter_code
_entity_poly.pdbx_strand_id
1 'polypeptide(L)'
;MLLQHFGSSDEVINARTGEALFCRIPLHFAVDAVNLSDVELLLDRDSIDISVQDSNYQAPLDLAYLAVLHQSIQCDDPCQRSPLPGRRWHCTTCPDHDLRETCYWALQDGQGSEDIQDFEEMTLKQTNDAVKKDWRVHIPAE
;
A
#
# COMPACT_ATOMS: atom_id res chain seq x y z
N MET A 1 5.44 14.81 41.78
CA MET A 1 6.50 14.62 40.76
C MET A 1 6.80 13.14 40.65
N LEU A 2 6.27 12.46 39.64
CA LEU A 2 6.63 11.07 39.32
C LEU A 2 6.63 10.92 37.80
N LEU A 3 7.66 11.47 37.15
CA LEU A 3 7.91 11.31 35.72
C LEU A 3 9.43 11.18 35.50
N GLN A 4 10.07 10.20 36.11
CA GLN A 4 11.44 9.81 35.74
C GLN A 4 11.65 8.32 36.03
N HIS A 5 11.19 7.49 35.11
CA HIS A 5 11.81 6.21 34.72
C HIS A 5 11.01 5.72 33.51
N PHE A 6 11.08 6.46 32.40
CA PHE A 6 10.93 5.78 31.13
C PHE A 6 12.17 4.90 31.02
N GLY A 7 11.96 3.58 30.97
CA GLY A 7 13.01 2.65 30.57
C GLY A 7 13.56 3.02 29.20
N SER A 8 14.54 2.25 28.70
CA SER A 8 15.09 2.51 27.36
C SER A 8 13.96 2.74 26.36
N SER A 9 14.15 3.66 25.40
CA SER A 9 13.17 3.92 24.33
C SER A 9 12.71 2.63 23.63
N ASP A 10 13.55 1.59 23.68
CA ASP A 10 13.30 0.27 23.12
C ASP A 10 12.23 -0.54 23.88
N GLU A 11 11.98 -0.26 25.16
CA GLU A 11 11.05 -1.02 26.00
C GLU A 11 9.58 -0.80 25.60
N VAL A 12 9.27 0.36 25.01
CA VAL A 12 7.90 0.75 24.63
C VAL A 12 7.71 0.91 23.12
N ILE A 13 8.71 0.59 22.30
CA ILE A 13 8.68 0.83 20.86
C ILE A 13 7.59 0.02 20.13
N ASN A 14 7.20 -1.14 20.69
CA ASN A 14 6.11 -1.98 20.21
C ASN A 14 4.84 -1.87 21.06
N ALA A 15 4.75 -0.86 21.95
CA ALA A 15 3.58 -0.69 22.80
C ALA A 15 2.35 -0.39 21.94
N ARG A 16 1.28 -1.17 22.14
CA ARG A 16 0.01 -0.94 21.46
C ARG A 16 -0.70 0.23 22.12
N THR A 17 -0.98 1.29 21.35
CA THR A 17 -1.69 2.49 21.78
C THR A 17 -3.04 2.62 21.07
N GLY A 18 -3.99 3.30 21.71
CA GLY A 18 -5.35 3.54 21.20
C GLY A 18 -6.44 2.84 22.02
N GLU A 19 -7.70 3.21 21.80
CA GLU A 19 -8.84 2.45 22.34
C GLU A 19 -8.85 1.03 21.74
N ALA A 20 -9.56 0.10 22.39
CA ALA A 20 -9.61 -1.33 22.02
C ALA A 20 -9.91 -1.61 20.53
N LEU A 21 -10.49 -0.63 19.83
CA LEU A 21 -10.88 -0.72 18.43
C LEU A 21 -9.71 -0.62 17.43
N PHE A 22 -8.55 -0.09 17.80
CA PHE A 22 -7.43 0.06 16.84
C PHE A 22 -6.14 -0.61 17.30
N CYS A 23 -5.80 -0.67 18.60
CA CYS A 23 -4.63 -1.38 19.14
C CYS A 23 -3.39 -1.41 18.21
N ARG A 24 -2.81 -0.24 17.91
CA ARG A 24 -1.72 -0.06 16.95
C ARG A 24 -0.39 0.25 17.63
N ILE A 25 0.73 -0.16 17.05
CA ILE A 25 2.08 0.27 17.49
C ILE A 25 2.50 1.56 16.77
N PRO A 26 3.50 2.32 17.27
CA PRO A 26 4.01 3.54 16.63
C PRO A 26 4.24 3.40 15.12
N LEU A 27 4.78 2.26 14.66
CA LEU A 27 5.02 2.03 13.24
C LEU A 27 3.74 1.97 12.39
N HIS A 28 2.61 1.48 12.92
CA HIS A 28 1.33 1.56 12.19
C HIS A 28 0.95 3.01 11.92
N PHE A 29 1.11 3.90 12.91
CA PHE A 29 0.77 5.32 12.75
C PHE A 29 1.71 6.03 11.77
N ALA A 30 3.01 5.74 11.84
CA ALA A 30 3.99 6.31 10.93
C ALA A 30 3.67 5.94 9.47
N VAL A 31 3.32 4.67 9.22
CA VAL A 31 2.93 4.19 7.90
C VAL A 31 1.59 4.77 7.43
N ASP A 32 0.56 4.76 8.29
CA ASP A 32 -0.77 5.29 7.97
C ASP A 32 -0.73 6.80 7.66
N ALA A 33 0.15 7.54 8.34
CA ALA A 33 0.40 8.96 8.08
C ALA A 33 1.32 9.22 6.88
N VAL A 34 1.86 8.19 6.24
CA VAL A 34 2.89 8.28 5.16
C VAL A 34 4.08 9.13 5.61
N ASN A 35 4.45 9.06 6.89
CA ASN A 35 5.55 9.83 7.45
C ASN A 35 6.86 9.05 7.33
N LEU A 36 7.57 9.27 6.21
CA LEU A 36 8.81 8.56 5.90
C LEU A 36 9.87 8.73 6.99
N SER A 37 10.02 9.93 7.55
CA SER A 37 11.02 10.20 8.60
C SER A 37 10.78 9.38 9.86
N ASP A 38 9.52 9.25 10.29
CA ASP A 38 9.17 8.44 11.46
C ASP A 38 9.31 6.95 11.17
N VAL A 39 8.98 6.51 9.94
CA VAL A 39 9.18 5.12 9.49
C VAL A 39 10.67 4.77 9.53
N GLU A 40 11.54 5.60 8.94
CA GLU A 40 12.99 5.39 8.93
C GLU A 40 13.55 5.35 10.35
N LEU A 41 13.17 6.30 11.21
CA LEU A 41 13.61 6.36 12.60
C LEU A 41 13.22 5.10 13.40
N LEU A 42 12.02 4.57 13.16
CA LEU A 42 11.53 3.38 13.85
C LEU A 42 12.18 2.10 13.32
N LEU A 43 12.44 2.02 12.01
CA LEU A 43 13.10 0.87 11.38
C LEU A 43 14.61 0.79 11.67
N ASP A 44 15.24 1.89 12.09
CA ASP A 44 16.64 1.92 12.55
C ASP A 44 16.84 1.23 13.92
N ARG A 45 15.76 0.81 14.58
CA ARG A 45 15.81 0.19 15.91
C ARG A 45 15.72 -1.32 15.81
N ASP A 46 16.74 -2.03 16.30
CA ASP A 46 16.77 -3.51 16.32
C ASP A 46 15.58 -4.16 17.07
N SER A 47 14.95 -3.41 17.98
CA SER A 47 13.85 -3.86 18.83
C SER A 47 12.46 -3.69 18.20
N ILE A 48 12.34 -3.05 17.04
CA ILE A 48 11.04 -2.85 16.38
C ILE A 48 10.48 -4.18 15.84
N ASP A 49 9.25 -4.51 16.21
CA ASP A 49 8.52 -5.66 15.69
C ASP A 49 7.57 -5.21 14.58
N ILE A 50 7.98 -5.45 13.34
CA ILE A 50 7.19 -5.12 12.14
C ILE A 50 6.01 -6.07 11.90
N SER A 51 5.92 -7.16 12.66
CA SER A 51 4.88 -8.20 12.48
C SER A 51 3.65 -8.00 13.36
N VAL A 52 3.69 -7.05 14.31
CA VAL A 52 2.57 -6.79 15.22
C VAL A 52 1.33 -6.41 14.43
N GLN A 53 0.22 -7.13 14.63
CA GLN A 53 -1.04 -6.84 13.96
C GLN A 53 -1.95 -5.99 14.83
N ASP A 54 -2.66 -5.04 14.21
CA ASP A 54 -3.71 -4.23 14.81
C ASP A 54 -5.01 -5.04 15.06
N SER A 55 -6.09 -4.39 15.51
CA SER A 55 -7.38 -5.09 15.77
C SER A 55 -8.06 -5.64 14.51
N ASN A 56 -7.64 -5.21 13.32
CA ASN A 56 -8.11 -5.72 12.03
C ASN A 56 -7.20 -6.81 11.46
N TYR A 57 -6.26 -7.33 12.25
CA TYR A 57 -5.23 -8.27 11.83
C TYR A 57 -4.25 -7.69 10.80
N GLN A 58 -4.08 -6.37 10.78
CA GLN A 58 -3.21 -5.68 9.83
C GLN A 58 -1.88 -5.35 10.51
N ALA A 59 -0.78 -5.81 9.94
CA ALA A 59 0.55 -5.35 10.31
C ALA A 59 0.81 -3.94 9.72
N PRO A 60 1.86 -3.22 10.16
CA PRO A 60 2.22 -1.93 9.57
C PRO A 60 2.40 -1.99 8.06
N LEU A 61 2.99 -3.06 7.53
CA LEU A 61 3.17 -3.22 6.08
C LEU A 61 1.84 -3.37 5.32
N ASP A 62 0.84 -4.01 5.92
CA ASP A 62 -0.50 -4.12 5.33
C ASP A 62 -1.15 -2.74 5.19
N LEU A 63 -0.94 -1.85 6.16
CA LEU A 63 -1.39 -0.46 6.06
C LEU A 63 -0.67 0.28 4.93
N ALA A 64 0.63 0.03 4.71
CA ALA A 64 1.36 0.63 3.60
C ALA A 64 0.76 0.22 2.25
N TYR A 65 0.43 -1.06 2.10
CA TYR A 65 -0.25 -1.59 0.92
C TYR A 65 -1.63 -0.93 0.71
N LEU A 66 -2.39 -0.74 1.79
CA LEU A 66 -3.72 -0.13 1.73
C LEU A 66 -3.72 1.38 1.56
N ALA A 67 -2.66 2.08 1.98
CA ALA A 67 -2.52 3.53 1.80
C ALA A 67 -2.27 3.89 0.33
N VAL A 68 -1.74 2.97 -0.47
CA VAL A 68 -1.54 3.14 -1.91
C VAL A 68 -2.82 2.71 -2.63
N LEU A 69 -3.73 3.66 -2.88
CA LEU A 69 -4.98 3.41 -3.61
C LEU A 69 -4.95 4.07 -4.98
N HIS A 70 -5.00 3.26 -6.04
CA HIS A 70 -5.19 3.71 -7.41
C HIS A 70 -6.66 4.04 -7.63
N GLN A 71 -7.02 5.30 -7.36
CA GLN A 71 -8.40 5.78 -7.51
C GLN A 71 -8.89 5.59 -8.95
N SER A 72 -10.18 5.24 -9.07
CA SER A 72 -10.86 4.98 -10.35
C SER A 72 -10.30 3.80 -11.16
N ILE A 73 -9.35 3.04 -10.62
CA ILE A 73 -8.90 1.78 -11.20
C ILE A 73 -9.62 0.63 -10.50
N GLN A 74 -10.20 -0.26 -11.29
CA GLN A 74 -10.83 -1.49 -10.84
C GLN A 74 -10.01 -2.67 -11.37
N CYS A 75 -9.85 -3.72 -10.57
CA CYS A 75 -9.29 -4.96 -11.07
C CYS A 75 -10.28 -5.62 -12.04
N ASP A 76 -9.83 -5.93 -13.26
CA ASP A 76 -10.68 -6.52 -14.31
C ASP A 76 -10.95 -8.01 -14.13
N ASP A 77 -10.17 -8.66 -13.28
CA ASP A 77 -10.40 -10.04 -12.87
C ASP A 77 -11.63 -10.16 -11.95
N PRO A 78 -12.17 -11.39 -11.76
CA PRO A 78 -13.41 -11.62 -11.01
C PRO A 78 -13.46 -11.04 -9.58
N CYS A 79 -12.32 -10.65 -9.01
CA CYS A 79 -12.28 -9.98 -7.71
C CYS A 79 -12.91 -8.57 -7.72
N GLN A 80 -13.00 -7.90 -8.88
CA GLN A 80 -13.65 -6.61 -9.12
C GLN A 80 -13.35 -5.50 -8.09
N ARG A 81 -12.18 -5.56 -7.47
CA ARG A 81 -11.88 -4.66 -6.35
C ARG A 81 -11.56 -3.26 -6.86
N SER A 82 -12.23 -2.28 -6.26
CA SER A 82 -12.06 -0.86 -6.49
C SER A 82 -12.21 -0.08 -5.17
N PRO A 83 -11.39 0.96 -4.91
CA PRO A 83 -10.20 1.32 -5.68
C PRO A 83 -9.11 0.24 -5.57
N LEU A 84 -8.26 0.12 -6.59
CA LEU A 84 -7.21 -0.90 -6.65
C LEU A 84 -6.11 -0.59 -5.62
N PRO A 85 -5.91 -1.46 -4.59
CA PRO A 85 -4.93 -1.23 -3.55
C PRO A 85 -3.55 -1.78 -3.93
N GLY A 86 -2.50 -1.16 -3.37
CA GLY A 86 -1.13 -1.62 -3.51
C GLY A 86 -0.60 -1.53 -4.94
N ARG A 87 0.08 -2.59 -5.40
CA ARG A 87 0.65 -2.65 -6.74
C ARG A 87 -0.45 -2.86 -7.79
N ARG A 88 -0.47 -1.96 -8.78
CA ARG A 88 -1.29 -2.07 -10.00
C ARG A 88 -0.46 -2.74 -11.09
N TRP A 89 -0.97 -3.83 -11.66
CA TRP A 89 -0.37 -4.49 -12.82
C TRP A 89 -1.18 -4.13 -14.06
N HIS A 90 -0.60 -3.34 -14.96
CA HIS A 90 -1.28 -2.84 -16.15
C HIS A 90 -0.78 -3.57 -17.40
N CYS A 91 -1.68 -4.02 -18.25
CA CYS A 91 -1.33 -4.63 -19.53
C CYS A 91 -0.75 -3.57 -20.50
N THR A 92 0.47 -3.75 -20.99
CA THR A 92 1.15 -2.84 -21.92
C THR A 92 0.64 -2.90 -23.35
N THR A 93 -0.05 -4.00 -23.71
CA THR A 93 -0.60 -4.21 -25.06
C THR A 93 -2.12 -4.02 -25.10
N CYS A 94 -2.77 -3.88 -23.94
CA CYS A 94 -4.20 -3.72 -23.79
C CYS A 94 -4.56 -2.28 -23.38
N PRO A 95 -5.67 -1.70 -23.89
CA PRO A 95 -6.01 -0.30 -23.59
C PRO A 95 -6.44 -0.02 -22.14
N ASP A 96 -6.97 -1.01 -21.42
CA ASP A 96 -7.56 -0.85 -20.09
C ASP A 96 -7.71 -2.23 -19.43
N HIS A 97 -6.58 -2.87 -19.10
CA HIS A 97 -6.60 -4.14 -18.38
C HIS A 97 -5.65 -4.08 -17.19
N ASP A 98 -6.24 -3.99 -16.01
CA ASP A 98 -5.56 -3.78 -14.74
C ASP A 98 -5.88 -4.89 -13.74
N LEU A 99 -4.82 -5.38 -13.10
CA LEU A 99 -4.91 -6.44 -12.12
C LEU A 99 -4.32 -6.00 -10.80
N ARG A 100 -4.96 -6.47 -9.71
CA ARG A 100 -4.28 -6.50 -8.42
C ARG A 100 -3.17 -7.53 -8.48
N GLU A 101 -2.17 -7.31 -7.65
CA GLU A 101 -1.10 -8.26 -7.39
C GLU A 101 -1.55 -9.72 -7.20
N THR A 102 -2.54 -9.96 -6.35
CA THR A 102 -3.04 -11.34 -6.11
C THR A 102 -3.61 -12.00 -7.38
N CYS A 103 -4.25 -11.20 -8.24
CA CYS A 103 -4.84 -11.68 -9.48
C CYS A 103 -3.76 -11.92 -10.54
N TYR A 104 -2.77 -11.02 -10.62
CA TYR A 104 -1.60 -11.17 -11.49
C TYR A 104 -0.85 -12.49 -11.23
N TRP A 105 -0.56 -12.82 -9.97
CA TRP A 105 0.10 -14.10 -9.65
C TRP A 105 -0.80 -15.32 -9.90
N ALA A 106 -2.10 -15.21 -9.66
CA ALA A 106 -3.03 -16.30 -9.96
C ALA A 106 -3.09 -16.62 -11.46
N LEU A 107 -2.93 -15.62 -12.33
CA LEU A 107 -2.80 -15.84 -13.78
C LEU A 107 -1.50 -16.58 -14.13
N GLN A 108 -0.39 -16.27 -13.45
CA GLN A 108 0.89 -16.95 -13.66
C GLN A 108 0.88 -18.43 -13.29
N ASP A 109 0.18 -18.78 -12.21
CA ASP A 109 0.11 -20.17 -11.75
C ASP A 109 -0.84 -21.05 -12.60
N GLY A 110 -1.76 -20.43 -13.35
CA GLY A 110 -2.85 -21.13 -14.07
C GLY A 110 -2.64 -21.36 -15.56
N GLN A 111 -1.67 -20.71 -16.21
CA GLN A 111 -1.46 -20.78 -17.67
C GLN A 111 -0.06 -21.25 -18.03
N GLY A 112 0.03 -22.14 -19.02
CA GLY A 112 1.27 -22.52 -19.68
C GLY A 112 1.92 -21.32 -20.38
N SER A 113 2.68 -20.54 -19.61
CA SER A 113 3.91 -19.81 -19.90
C SER A 113 4.24 -19.23 -21.28
N GLU A 114 3.30 -18.87 -22.16
CA GLU A 114 3.67 -18.11 -23.38
C GLU A 114 3.03 -16.71 -23.53
N ASP A 115 1.99 -16.35 -22.77
CA ASP A 115 1.26 -15.08 -22.97
C ASP A 115 1.42 -14.01 -21.86
N ILE A 116 2.19 -14.27 -20.79
CA ILE A 116 2.29 -13.37 -19.61
C ILE A 116 3.53 -12.45 -19.69
N GLN A 117 3.79 -11.86 -20.85
CA GLN A 117 4.88 -10.88 -21.03
C GLN A 117 4.40 -9.43 -21.10
N ASP A 118 3.10 -9.20 -21.14
CA ASP A 118 2.53 -7.89 -21.46
C ASP A 118 2.04 -7.12 -20.23
N PHE A 119 2.52 -7.38 -19.01
CA PHE A 119 2.13 -6.58 -17.83
C PHE A 119 3.31 -5.84 -17.22
N GLU A 120 3.09 -4.56 -16.88
CA GLU A 120 4.03 -3.72 -16.15
C GLU A 120 3.45 -3.29 -14.80
N GLU A 121 4.31 -3.18 -13.80
CA GLU A 121 3.95 -2.58 -12.52
C GLU A 121 3.83 -1.06 -12.66
N MET A 122 2.68 -0.53 -12.27
CA MET A 122 2.37 0.89 -12.27
C MET A 122 2.36 1.43 -10.85
N THR A 123 3.24 2.39 -10.57
CA THR A 123 3.21 3.13 -9.30
C THR A 123 1.99 4.06 -9.24
N LEU A 124 1.59 4.44 -8.01
CA LEU A 124 0.52 5.42 -7.80
C LEU A 124 0.83 6.77 -8.48
N LYS A 125 2.11 7.17 -8.49
CA LYS A 125 2.56 8.35 -9.22
C LYS A 125 2.31 8.22 -10.72
N GLN A 126 2.74 7.12 -11.35
CA GLN A 126 2.50 6.89 -12.78
C GLN A 126 1.02 6.86 -13.12
N THR A 127 0.19 6.25 -12.26
CA THR A 127 -1.27 6.26 -12.42
C THR A 127 -1.84 7.67 -12.37
N ASN A 128 -1.49 8.46 -11.35
CA ASN A 128 -1.95 9.84 -11.24
C ASN A 128 -1.45 10.72 -12.39
N ASP A 129 -0.22 10.50 -12.86
CA ASP A 129 0.35 11.23 -13.99
C ASP A 129 -0.30 10.85 -15.32
N ALA A 130 -0.74 9.60 -15.49
CA ALA A 130 -1.51 9.15 -16.66
C ALA A 130 -2.90 9.81 -16.71
N VAL A 131 -3.63 9.83 -15.59
CA VAL A 131 -4.89 10.58 -15.45
C VAL A 131 -4.66 12.08 -15.75
N LYS A 132 -3.51 12.62 -15.30
CA LYS A 132 -3.09 13.99 -15.61
C LYS A 132 -2.67 14.23 -17.08
N LYS A 133 -2.57 13.22 -17.93
CA LYS A 133 -2.37 13.44 -19.37
C LYS A 133 -3.71 13.44 -20.09
N ASP A 134 -4.66 12.67 -19.60
CA ASP A 134 -6.00 12.52 -20.18
C ASP A 134 -6.83 13.84 -20.11
N TRP A 135 -6.81 14.58 -18.99
CA TRP A 135 -7.50 15.90 -18.89
C TRP A 135 -6.94 17.00 -19.81
N ARG A 136 -5.74 16.83 -20.40
CA ARG A 136 -5.16 17.82 -21.33
C ARG A 136 -5.68 17.69 -22.77
N VAL A 137 -6.64 16.79 -23.04
CA VAL A 137 -7.10 16.52 -24.42
C VAL A 137 -8.37 17.31 -24.82
N HIS A 138 -9.08 17.98 -23.91
CA HIS A 138 -10.30 18.72 -24.28
C HIS A 138 -10.44 20.11 -23.63
N ILE A 139 -9.60 21.05 -24.03
CA ILE A 139 -10.02 22.46 -24.12
C ILE A 139 -9.94 22.83 -25.61
N PRO A 140 -11.06 22.82 -26.36
CA PRO A 140 -11.08 23.44 -27.68
C PRO A 140 -10.71 24.90 -27.47
N ALA A 141 -9.65 25.35 -28.14
CA ALA A 141 -9.40 26.77 -28.26
C ALA A 141 -10.53 27.34 -29.14
N GLU A 142 -11.38 28.18 -28.54
CA GLU A 142 -12.28 29.07 -29.28
C GLU A 142 -11.47 30.18 -29.99
#